data_AF-A0AAD5U8C9-F1
#
_entry.id   AF-A0AAD5U8C9-F1
#
_cell.length_a   1.000
_cell.length_b   1.000
_cell.length_c   1.000
_cell.angle_alpha   90.00
_cell.angle_beta   90.00
_cell.angle_gamma   90.00
#
_symmetry.space_group_name_H-M   'P 1'
#
loop_
_entity.id
_entity.type
_entity.pdbx_description
1 polymer ?
#
loop_
_entity_poly.entity_id
_entity_poly.type
_entity_poly.pdbx_seq_one_letter_code
_entity_poly.pdbx_strand_id
1 'polypeptide(L)'
;MLSSIQLSHLDSRKIIDLGNNEKAWIIGTIYCEMKLKPNILNELVHNTHSSQVDSNLMKFTNEDDIYVVEDESARIELSGEILKNEKLVTGVTCGLFGFQDEDGKFNVSDISFPKLQPQSNISCSDIWVALISGLNLGNPSSMNIKLQLLIDYLDGELGTHDDQQENCNLTRVVFAGNTLSKPKFVEHDLEEKKTKRFGNDYTPLDTSPIKTLDSYLKQLSTSMSVDIMPGINDPTTTTLPQQPINTGLFPKSSPYETFNTVTNPYMFELEGVSFLGTSGQNIDDIFRCSNMIDRLEICEKTLLWGHICPTAPDTLWCYPFKDDDPFILKQKPHVYFVGNQPSFETRVVEDELGSKTRIILVPSFDETKTFVLLNCNTLECKSITILDEIEEKIER
;
A
#
# COMPACT_ATOMS: atom_id res chain seq x y z
N MET A 1 -10.38 -8.26 -43.51
CA MET A 1 -9.35 -7.44 -44.19
C MET A 1 -9.33 -6.04 -43.58
N LEU A 2 -8.80 -5.89 -42.37
CA LEU A 2 -8.23 -4.63 -41.91
C LEU A 2 -6.72 -4.86 -42.00
N SER A 3 -6.24 -4.73 -43.22
CA SER A 3 -4.82 -4.81 -43.54
C SER A 3 -4.09 -3.68 -42.83
N SER A 4 -3.24 -4.05 -41.87
CA SER A 4 -1.90 -3.48 -41.69
C SER A 4 -1.77 -2.00 -42.09
N ILE A 5 -2.40 -1.11 -41.32
CA ILE A 5 -1.94 0.27 -41.29
C ILE A 5 -0.58 0.22 -40.59
N GLN A 6 0.47 0.68 -41.28
CA GLN A 6 1.81 0.87 -40.72
C GLN A 6 1.72 1.88 -39.56
N LEU A 7 1.36 1.42 -38.37
CA LEU A 7 1.41 2.18 -37.11
C LEU A 7 2.86 2.36 -36.62
N SER A 8 3.86 1.79 -37.31
CA SER A 8 5.26 1.73 -36.88
C SER A 8 6.03 3.06 -36.96
N HIS A 9 5.41 4.18 -37.34
CA HIS A 9 6.10 5.44 -37.61
C HIS A 9 5.35 6.72 -37.18
N LEU A 10 4.34 6.63 -36.31
CA LEU A 10 3.83 7.84 -35.67
C LEU A 10 4.66 8.14 -34.42
N ASP A 11 5.57 9.10 -34.54
CA ASP A 11 6.28 9.69 -33.41
C ASP A 11 5.26 10.36 -32.45
N SER A 12 5.55 10.30 -31.15
CA SER A 12 4.75 11.00 -30.15
C SER A 12 4.82 12.51 -30.37
N ARG A 13 3.69 13.19 -30.23
CA ARG A 13 3.57 14.64 -30.33
C ARG A 13 3.33 15.27 -28.96
N LYS A 14 3.73 16.54 -28.81
CA LYS A 14 3.30 17.37 -27.71
C LYS A 14 1.83 17.75 -27.89
N ILE A 15 1.13 17.93 -26.79
CA ILE A 15 -0.30 18.27 -26.80
C ILE A 15 -0.55 19.58 -27.55
N ILE A 16 0.31 20.57 -27.41
CA ILE A 16 0.15 21.88 -28.09
C ILE A 16 0.27 21.81 -29.62
N ASP A 17 0.91 20.77 -30.15
CA ASP A 17 1.16 20.60 -31.60
C ASP A 17 0.09 19.73 -32.28
N LEU A 18 -1.01 19.41 -31.59
CA LEU A 18 -2.11 18.62 -32.14
C LEU A 18 -2.91 19.44 -33.15
N GLY A 19 -3.16 18.83 -34.32
CA GLY A 19 -4.09 19.33 -35.32
C GLY A 19 -5.47 18.70 -35.17
N ASN A 20 -6.52 19.45 -35.49
CA ASN A 20 -7.90 18.94 -35.48
C ASN A 20 -8.04 17.73 -36.42
N ASN A 21 -8.68 16.67 -35.93
CA ASN A 21 -8.93 15.40 -36.62
C ASN A 21 -7.65 14.68 -37.10
N GLU A 22 -6.48 15.03 -36.58
CA GLU A 22 -5.23 14.33 -36.88
C GLU A 22 -4.96 13.23 -35.85
N LYS A 23 -4.68 12.01 -36.33
CA LYS A 23 -4.33 10.90 -35.44
C LYS A 23 -2.90 11.04 -34.97
N ALA A 24 -2.67 10.92 -33.66
CA ALA A 24 -1.35 11.01 -33.06
C ALA A 24 -1.25 10.16 -31.79
N TRP A 25 -0.02 9.82 -31.42
CA TRP A 25 0.33 9.42 -30.06
C TRP A 25 0.69 10.66 -29.27
N ILE A 26 0.18 10.76 -28.04
CA ILE A 26 0.63 11.71 -27.02
C ILE A 26 1.07 10.93 -25.78
N ILE A 27 2.00 11.48 -25.02
CA ILE A 27 2.43 10.92 -23.74
C ILE A 27 2.20 12.00 -22.69
N GLY A 28 1.55 11.63 -21.60
CA GLY A 28 1.30 12.58 -20.53
C GLY A 28 0.82 11.90 -19.26
N THR A 29 0.59 12.73 -18.26
CA THR A 29 0.10 12.33 -16.95
C THR A 29 -1.39 12.60 -16.86
N ILE A 30 -2.14 11.60 -16.41
CA ILE A 30 -3.58 11.70 -16.23
C ILE A 30 -3.86 12.56 -14.99
N TYR A 31 -4.83 13.46 -15.11
CA TYR A 31 -5.43 14.20 -14.02
C TYR A 31 -6.93 13.96 -14.04
N CYS A 32 -7.47 13.43 -12.95
CA CYS A 32 -8.90 13.22 -12.76
C CYS A 32 -9.48 14.38 -11.94
N GLU A 33 -10.31 15.21 -12.57
CA GLU A 33 -11.06 16.24 -11.87
C GLU A 33 -12.30 15.62 -11.19
N MET A 34 -12.11 15.22 -9.93
CA MET A 34 -13.13 14.58 -9.11
C MET A 34 -13.94 15.61 -8.31
N LYS A 35 -15.26 15.65 -8.49
CA LYS A 35 -16.12 16.66 -7.82
C LYS A 35 -16.19 16.51 -6.30
N LEU A 36 -16.09 15.28 -5.78
CA LEU A 36 -16.22 14.99 -4.35
C LEU A 36 -14.85 14.97 -3.62
N LYS A 37 -13.75 15.21 -4.35
CA LYS A 37 -12.41 15.29 -3.77
C LYS A 37 -12.33 16.47 -2.78
N PRO A 38 -11.83 16.26 -1.55
CA PRO A 38 -11.69 17.33 -0.56
C PRO A 38 -10.86 18.51 -1.08
N ASN A 39 -11.29 19.72 -0.76
CA ASN A 39 -10.62 20.94 -1.19
C ASN A 39 -10.38 21.86 0.02
N ILE A 40 -9.10 22.03 0.37
CA ILE A 40 -8.64 22.82 1.51
C ILE A 40 -9.09 24.29 1.40
N LEU A 41 -9.13 24.86 0.20
CA LEU A 41 -9.57 26.25 0.01
C LEU A 41 -11.04 26.42 0.37
N ASN A 42 -11.89 25.45 0.00
CA ASN A 42 -13.31 25.48 0.39
C ASN A 42 -13.46 25.35 1.91
N GLU A 43 -12.69 24.48 2.56
CA GLU A 43 -12.71 24.34 4.01
C GLU A 43 -12.31 25.64 4.73
N LEU A 44 -11.26 26.32 4.23
CA LEU A 44 -10.80 27.59 4.76
C LEU A 44 -11.83 28.71 4.56
N VAL A 45 -12.46 28.78 3.38
CA VAL A 45 -13.50 29.78 3.08
C VAL A 45 -14.73 29.60 3.97
N HIS A 46 -15.11 28.36 4.27
CA HIS A 46 -16.28 28.06 5.09
C HIS A 46 -15.99 28.09 6.61
N ASN A 47 -14.75 28.39 7.04
CA ASN A 47 -14.31 28.33 8.45
C ASN A 47 -14.65 27.01 9.16
N THR A 48 -14.89 25.95 8.38
CA THR A 48 -15.04 24.59 8.89
C THR A 48 -13.65 24.04 9.13
N HIS A 49 -12.98 24.51 10.19
CA HIS A 49 -11.72 23.91 10.62
C HIS A 49 -11.96 22.43 10.98
N SER A 50 -11.53 21.54 10.09
CA SER A 50 -11.12 20.17 10.40
C SER A 50 -12.08 19.34 11.27
N SER A 51 -13.36 19.21 10.87
CA SER A 51 -14.28 18.26 11.53
C SER A 51 -15.34 17.62 10.61
N GLN A 52 -15.39 17.96 9.32
CA GLN A 52 -16.43 17.46 8.41
C GLN A 52 -15.91 17.16 7.00
N VAL A 53 -14.69 16.62 6.86
CA VAL A 53 -14.53 15.66 5.76
C VAL A 53 -15.37 14.48 6.23
N ASP A 54 -16.48 14.22 5.55
CA ASP A 54 -17.36 13.11 5.90
C ASP A 54 -16.50 11.85 5.83
N SER A 55 -16.02 11.39 6.99
CA SER A 55 -15.13 10.24 7.10
C SER A 55 -15.82 8.96 6.62
N ASN A 56 -17.13 9.05 6.32
CA ASN A 56 -17.97 8.03 5.73
C ASN A 56 -17.96 8.03 4.19
N LEU A 57 -17.42 9.06 3.52
CA LEU A 57 -17.25 9.04 2.07
C LEU A 57 -16.20 7.99 1.70
N MET A 58 -16.69 6.82 1.29
CA MET A 58 -15.87 5.67 0.92
C MET A 58 -15.15 5.89 -0.42
N LYS A 59 -15.65 6.81 -1.27
CA LYS A 59 -15.20 7.11 -2.63
C LYS A 59 -15.31 8.62 -2.92
N PHE A 60 -14.38 9.14 -3.71
CA PHE A 60 -14.37 10.52 -4.23
C PHE A 60 -14.88 10.61 -5.67
N THR A 61 -15.15 9.47 -6.30
CA THR A 61 -15.56 9.41 -7.70
C THR A 61 -17.03 9.74 -7.91
N ASN A 62 -17.34 10.27 -9.10
CA ASN A 62 -18.67 10.59 -9.59
C ASN A 62 -18.79 10.22 -11.09
N GLU A 63 -20.01 10.06 -11.61
CA GLU A 63 -20.25 9.82 -13.05
C GLU A 63 -19.84 11.00 -13.92
N ASP A 64 -19.84 12.21 -13.36
CA ASP A 64 -19.48 13.45 -14.04
C ASP A 64 -17.99 13.82 -13.94
N ASP A 65 -17.14 12.92 -13.45
CA ASP A 65 -15.71 13.20 -13.32
C ASP A 65 -15.04 13.33 -14.70
N ILE A 66 -14.11 14.27 -14.81
CA ILE A 66 -13.46 14.61 -16.08
C ILE A 66 -12.03 14.08 -16.07
N TYR A 67 -11.65 13.40 -17.15
CA TYR A 67 -10.27 12.96 -17.37
C TYR A 67 -9.55 13.99 -18.24
N VAL A 68 -8.39 14.41 -17.79
CA VAL A 68 -7.50 15.33 -18.51
C VAL A 68 -6.14 14.66 -18.63
N VAL A 69 -5.44 14.88 -19.73
CA VAL A 69 -4.01 14.55 -19.84
C VAL A 69 -3.19 15.84 -19.87
N GLU A 70 -2.07 15.81 -19.15
CA GLU A 70 -1.11 16.90 -19.05
C GLU A 70 0.28 16.45 -19.51
N ASP A 71 0.93 17.28 -20.32
CA ASP A 71 2.36 17.19 -20.61
C ASP A 71 3.05 18.53 -20.25
N GLU A 72 4.34 18.68 -20.55
CA GLU A 72 5.05 19.93 -20.25
C GLU A 72 4.59 21.15 -21.08
N SER A 73 3.70 20.96 -22.05
CA SER A 73 3.23 21.99 -22.99
C SER A 73 1.82 22.48 -22.71
N ALA A 74 0.87 21.58 -22.43
CA ALA A 74 -0.55 21.90 -22.32
C ALA A 74 -1.36 20.82 -21.58
N ARG A 75 -2.65 21.11 -21.38
CA ARG A 75 -3.66 20.17 -20.88
C ARG A 75 -4.78 20.02 -21.90
N ILE A 76 -5.29 18.81 -22.07
CA ILE A 76 -6.44 18.53 -22.94
C ILE A 76 -7.37 17.52 -22.28
N GLU A 77 -8.68 17.78 -22.37
CA GLU A 77 -9.71 16.86 -21.87
C GLU A 77 -9.76 15.61 -22.75
N LEU A 78 -9.92 14.45 -22.11
CA LEU A 78 -10.03 13.16 -22.78
C LEU A 78 -11.49 12.77 -23.00
N SER A 79 -11.77 12.16 -24.15
CA SER A 79 -13.06 11.55 -24.47
C SER A 79 -12.86 10.13 -25.03
N GLY A 80 -13.92 9.32 -25.05
CA GLY A 80 -13.89 7.96 -25.59
C GLY A 80 -14.33 6.90 -24.58
N GLU A 81 -14.92 5.82 -25.08
CA GLU A 81 -15.48 4.74 -24.23
C GLU A 81 -14.38 3.95 -23.49
N ILE A 82 -13.17 3.90 -24.04
CA ILE A 82 -12.02 3.18 -23.46
C ILE A 82 -11.68 3.67 -22.04
N LEU A 83 -11.90 4.96 -21.76
CA LEU A 83 -11.64 5.56 -20.45
C LEU A 83 -12.44 4.89 -19.32
N LYS A 84 -13.66 4.44 -19.62
CA LYS A 84 -14.52 3.75 -18.64
C LYS A 84 -13.98 2.38 -18.26
N ASN A 85 -13.34 1.70 -19.20
CA ASN A 85 -12.81 0.35 -19.01
C ASN A 85 -11.42 0.36 -18.37
N GLU A 86 -10.60 1.38 -18.65
CA GLU A 86 -9.21 1.41 -18.20
C GLU A 86 -9.03 1.83 -16.74
N LYS A 87 -10.06 2.43 -16.12
CA LYS A 87 -10.12 2.80 -14.69
C LYS A 87 -8.87 3.58 -14.24
N LEU A 88 -8.50 4.59 -15.03
CA LEU A 88 -7.35 5.46 -14.77
C LEU A 88 -7.57 6.30 -13.50
N VAL A 89 -6.47 6.68 -12.85
CA VAL A 89 -6.47 7.60 -11.72
C VAL A 89 -5.45 8.71 -11.95
N THR A 90 -5.57 9.80 -11.20
CA THR A 90 -4.61 10.91 -11.21
C THR A 90 -3.17 10.39 -11.00
N GLY A 91 -2.24 10.96 -11.77
CA GLY A 91 -0.80 10.71 -11.72
C GLY A 91 -0.33 9.52 -12.55
N VAL A 92 -1.25 8.70 -13.10
CA VAL A 92 -0.86 7.64 -14.05
C VAL A 92 -0.26 8.29 -15.29
N THR A 93 0.94 7.86 -15.67
CA THR A 93 1.60 8.30 -16.90
C THR A 93 1.45 7.22 -17.97
N CYS A 94 0.92 7.59 -19.13
CA CYS A 94 0.66 6.64 -20.22
C CYS A 94 0.78 7.32 -21.60
N GLY A 95 0.93 6.47 -22.63
CA GLY A 95 0.76 6.87 -24.02
C GLY A 95 -0.70 6.74 -24.43
N LEU A 96 -1.24 7.74 -25.12
CA LEU A 96 -2.62 7.77 -25.62
C LEU A 96 -2.59 7.92 -27.14
N PHE A 97 -3.26 7.03 -27.85
CA PHE A 97 -3.46 7.14 -29.29
C PHE A 97 -4.86 7.62 -29.57
N GLY A 98 -5.00 8.62 -30.43
CA GLY A 98 -6.29 9.23 -30.67
C GLY A 98 -6.19 10.40 -31.62
N PHE A 99 -7.21 11.26 -31.61
CA PHE A 99 -7.25 12.50 -32.37
C PHE A 99 -8.02 13.57 -31.60
N GLN A 100 -7.74 14.84 -31.89
CA GLN A 100 -8.50 15.95 -31.33
C GLN A 100 -9.80 16.15 -32.12
N ASP A 101 -10.94 16.17 -31.44
CA ASP A 101 -12.26 16.42 -32.02
C ASP A 101 -12.55 17.93 -32.21
N GLU A 102 -13.70 18.25 -32.81
CA GLU A 102 -14.12 19.63 -33.08
C GLU A 102 -14.42 20.44 -31.80
N ASP A 103 -14.72 19.76 -30.68
CA ASP A 103 -14.93 20.35 -29.36
C ASP A 103 -13.61 20.60 -28.62
N GLY A 104 -12.48 20.22 -29.23
CA GLY A 104 -11.14 20.40 -28.70
C GLY A 104 -10.72 19.33 -27.70
N LYS A 105 -11.49 18.24 -27.53
CA LYS A 105 -11.15 17.10 -26.66
C LYS A 105 -10.35 16.07 -27.44
N PHE A 106 -9.54 15.29 -26.73
CA PHE A 106 -8.78 14.21 -27.32
C PHE A 106 -9.55 12.89 -27.22
N ASN A 107 -10.05 12.40 -28.36
CA ASN A 107 -10.76 11.13 -28.44
C ASN A 107 -9.77 9.97 -28.44
N VAL A 108 -9.72 9.24 -27.32
CA VAL A 108 -8.77 8.15 -27.09
C VAL A 108 -9.28 6.87 -27.75
N SER A 109 -8.47 6.33 -28.65
CA SER A 109 -8.69 5.06 -29.35
C SER A 109 -7.88 3.90 -28.76
N ASP A 110 -6.70 4.17 -28.19
CA ASP A 110 -5.84 3.15 -27.58
C ASP A 110 -4.98 3.75 -26.46
N ILE A 111 -4.56 2.93 -25.50
CA ILE A 111 -3.72 3.33 -24.36
C ILE A 111 -2.55 2.36 -24.21
N SER A 112 -1.35 2.91 -24.01
CA SER A 112 -0.13 2.15 -23.78
C SER A 112 0.49 2.52 -22.44
N PHE A 113 0.83 1.51 -21.64
CA PHE A 113 1.47 1.68 -20.34
C PHE A 113 2.97 1.35 -20.39
N PRO A 114 3.78 1.82 -19.42
CA PRO A 114 5.20 1.52 -19.34
C PRO A 114 5.47 0.01 -19.32
N LYS A 115 6.50 -0.41 -20.06
CA LYS A 115 7.01 -1.79 -20.02
C LYS A 115 8.10 -1.89 -18.97
N LEU A 116 7.88 -2.75 -17.97
CA LEU A 116 8.84 -3.02 -16.90
C LEU A 116 9.91 -4.02 -17.34
N GLN A 117 11.08 -3.95 -16.69
CA GLN A 117 12.15 -4.91 -16.94
C GLN A 117 11.75 -6.33 -16.49
N PRO A 118 12.22 -7.39 -17.19
CA PRO A 118 11.91 -8.77 -16.85
C PRO A 118 12.51 -9.15 -15.48
N GLN A 119 11.84 -10.07 -14.78
CA GLN A 119 12.29 -10.61 -13.50
C GLN A 119 13.45 -11.60 -13.65
N SER A 120 14.24 -11.76 -12.58
CA SER A 120 15.15 -12.90 -12.46
C SER A 120 14.37 -14.20 -12.21
N ASN A 121 14.99 -15.35 -12.49
CA ASN A 121 14.37 -16.62 -12.11
C ASN A 121 14.53 -16.88 -10.61
N ILE A 122 13.52 -17.46 -9.99
CA ILE A 122 13.56 -17.87 -8.59
C ILE A 122 14.54 -19.06 -8.44
N SER A 123 15.42 -18.97 -7.46
CA SER A 123 16.34 -20.03 -7.06
C SER A 123 16.48 -20.00 -5.54
N CYS A 124 15.35 -20.20 -4.86
CA CYS A 124 15.25 -20.15 -3.40
C CYS A 124 15.06 -21.56 -2.83
N SER A 125 15.63 -21.79 -1.65
CA SER A 125 15.33 -22.96 -0.84
C SER A 125 13.90 -22.91 -0.30
N ASP A 126 13.45 -23.98 0.37
CA ASP A 126 12.09 -24.08 0.89
C ASP A 126 11.90 -23.24 2.17
N ILE A 127 11.99 -21.91 2.00
CA ILE A 127 11.90 -20.93 3.09
C ILE A 127 10.52 -20.29 3.11
N TRP A 128 10.01 -20.10 4.33
CA TRP A 128 8.76 -19.41 4.58
C TRP A 128 8.99 -18.02 5.18
N VAL A 129 8.12 -17.09 4.79
CA VAL A 129 8.06 -15.72 5.34
C VAL A 129 6.66 -15.48 5.88
N ALA A 130 6.57 -14.98 7.11
CA ALA A 130 5.30 -14.53 7.70
C ALA A 130 5.07 -13.05 7.38
N LEU A 131 3.86 -12.73 6.91
CA LEU A 131 3.39 -11.37 6.66
C LEU A 131 2.21 -11.08 7.59
N ILE A 132 2.36 -10.04 8.41
CA ILE A 132 1.40 -9.63 9.43
C ILE A 132 1.18 -8.13 9.27
N SER A 133 -0.04 -7.65 9.47
CA SER A 133 -0.32 -6.20 9.45
C SER A 133 -1.41 -5.85 10.45
N GLY A 134 -1.50 -4.58 10.84
CA GLY A 134 -2.64 -4.10 11.62
C GLY A 134 -2.78 -4.76 12.99
N LEU A 135 -1.70 -4.85 13.77
CA LEU A 135 -1.79 -5.31 15.17
C LEU A 135 -2.60 -4.33 16.03
N ASN A 136 -2.54 -3.03 15.70
CA ASN A 136 -3.25 -1.94 16.37
C ASN A 136 -3.18 -2.00 17.91
N LEU A 137 -1.99 -2.29 18.45
CA LEU A 137 -1.81 -2.39 19.91
C LEU A 137 -2.20 -1.10 20.62
N GLY A 138 -2.97 -1.23 21.70
CA GLY A 138 -3.55 -0.12 22.46
C GLY A 138 -5.03 0.14 22.16
N ASN A 139 -5.61 -0.58 21.18
CA ASN A 139 -7.06 -0.64 21.00
C ASN A 139 -7.69 -1.48 22.14
N PRO A 140 -8.80 -1.07 22.80
CA PRO A 140 -9.37 -1.86 23.90
C PRO A 140 -9.92 -3.23 23.44
N SER A 141 -10.27 -3.34 22.15
CA SER A 141 -10.71 -4.57 21.51
C SER A 141 -9.57 -5.51 21.12
N SER A 142 -8.30 -5.06 21.16
CA SER A 142 -7.17 -5.92 20.79
C SER A 142 -6.97 -6.98 21.87
N MET A 143 -7.37 -8.22 21.57
CA MET A 143 -7.23 -9.35 22.48
C MET A 143 -5.77 -9.80 22.57
N ASN A 144 -5.13 -9.52 23.70
CA ASN A 144 -3.72 -9.88 23.95
C ASN A 144 -3.43 -11.38 23.81
N ILE A 145 -4.40 -12.27 24.09
CA ILE A 145 -4.20 -13.73 24.01
C ILE A 145 -3.98 -14.21 22.57
N LYS A 146 -4.73 -13.68 21.59
CA LYS A 146 -4.59 -14.09 20.19
C LYS A 146 -3.27 -13.62 19.61
N LEU A 147 -2.79 -12.46 20.04
CA LEU A 147 -1.45 -12.00 19.71
C LEU A 147 -0.39 -12.90 20.34
N GLN A 148 -0.53 -13.30 21.61
CA GLN A 148 0.40 -14.25 22.21
C GLN A 148 0.44 -15.58 21.43
N LEU A 149 -0.71 -16.13 21.05
CA LEU A 149 -0.78 -17.35 20.24
C LEU A 149 -0.10 -17.20 18.86
N LEU A 150 -0.24 -16.03 18.22
CA LEU A 150 0.50 -15.71 17.00
C LEU A 150 2.01 -15.75 17.25
N ILE A 151 2.48 -15.09 18.31
CA ILE A 151 3.91 -15.04 18.63
C ILE A 151 4.44 -16.45 18.96
N ASP A 152 3.73 -17.22 19.79
CA ASP A 152 4.12 -18.60 20.16
C ASP A 152 4.10 -19.54 18.96
N TYR A 153 3.19 -19.35 18.00
CA TYR A 153 3.17 -20.10 16.75
C TYR A 153 4.41 -19.81 15.89
N LEU A 154 4.74 -18.52 15.71
CA LEU A 154 5.90 -18.11 14.92
C LEU A 154 7.22 -18.57 15.59
N ASP A 155 7.31 -18.48 16.91
CA ASP A 155 8.48 -18.91 17.68
C ASP A 155 8.62 -20.44 17.75
N GLY A 156 7.62 -21.19 17.26
CA GLY A 156 7.61 -22.65 17.24
C GLY A 156 7.29 -23.30 18.58
N GLU A 157 6.73 -22.55 19.53
CA GLU A 157 6.31 -23.07 20.84
C GLU A 157 4.90 -23.70 20.82
N LEU A 158 4.09 -23.35 19.82
CA LEU A 158 2.72 -23.85 19.65
C LEU A 158 2.65 -25.08 18.72
N GLY A 159 1.70 -25.97 18.98
CA GLY A 159 1.37 -27.11 18.11
C GLY A 159 2.02 -28.43 18.51
N THR A 160 1.89 -29.42 17.64
CA THR A 160 2.53 -30.73 17.75
C THR A 160 3.95 -30.70 17.18
N HIS A 161 4.72 -31.78 17.39
CA HIS A 161 6.06 -31.89 16.82
C HIS A 161 6.07 -31.81 15.28
N ASP A 162 5.00 -32.27 14.63
CA ASP A 162 4.88 -32.19 13.17
C ASP A 162 4.65 -30.72 12.74
N ASP A 163 3.80 -29.97 13.45
CA ASP A 163 3.59 -28.53 13.20
C ASP A 163 4.89 -27.73 13.40
N GLN A 164 5.66 -28.06 14.45
CA GLN A 164 6.94 -27.43 14.74
C GLN A 164 7.98 -27.74 13.65
N GLN A 165 7.96 -28.95 13.08
CA GLN A 165 8.80 -29.30 11.95
C GLN A 165 8.42 -28.54 10.68
N GLU A 166 7.13 -28.30 10.43
CA GLU A 166 6.71 -27.45 9.32
C GLU A 166 7.15 -25.99 9.52
N ASN A 167 7.02 -25.48 10.75
CA ASN A 167 7.36 -24.10 11.09
C ASN A 167 8.87 -23.84 11.14
N CYS A 168 9.73 -24.86 11.19
CA CYS A 168 11.19 -24.66 11.31
C CYS A 168 11.81 -23.91 10.12
N ASN A 169 11.14 -23.93 8.96
CA ASN A 169 11.56 -23.22 7.75
C ASN A 169 11.05 -21.76 7.70
N LEU A 170 10.33 -21.30 8.71
CA LEU A 170 9.95 -19.90 8.86
C LEU A 170 11.16 -19.08 9.32
N THR A 171 11.74 -18.30 8.41
CA THR A 171 13.02 -17.60 8.69
C THR A 171 12.87 -16.10 8.95
N ARG A 172 11.76 -15.52 8.49
CA ARG A 172 11.54 -14.07 8.54
C ARG A 172 10.07 -13.75 8.77
N VAL A 173 9.82 -12.72 9.57
CA VAL A 173 8.51 -12.12 9.75
C VAL A 173 8.57 -10.63 9.40
N VAL A 174 7.55 -10.16 8.69
CA VAL A 174 7.38 -8.75 8.32
C VAL A 174 6.08 -8.23 8.93
N PHE A 175 6.20 -7.21 9.78
CA PHE A 175 5.08 -6.43 10.30
C PHE A 175 4.82 -5.23 9.38
N ALA A 176 3.85 -5.35 8.48
CA ALA A 176 3.53 -4.41 7.41
C ALA A 176 2.65 -3.21 7.88
N GLY A 177 3.10 -2.50 8.91
CA GLY A 177 2.48 -1.26 9.39
C GLY A 177 1.22 -1.43 10.26
N ASN A 178 0.87 -0.33 10.92
CA ASN A 178 -0.17 -0.22 11.95
C ASN A 178 0.05 -1.23 13.09
N THR A 179 1.29 -1.29 13.57
CA THR A 179 1.62 -2.11 14.74
C THR A 179 1.03 -1.52 16.03
N LEU A 180 0.94 -0.19 16.08
CA LEU A 180 0.34 0.57 17.17
C LEU A 180 -0.98 1.20 16.71
N SER A 181 -1.92 1.30 17.65
CA SER A 181 -3.14 2.10 17.47
C SER A 181 -2.84 3.60 17.59
N LYS A 182 -3.84 4.43 17.24
CA LYS A 182 -3.73 5.88 17.42
C LYS A 182 -3.35 6.22 18.87
N PRO A 183 -2.39 7.14 19.07
CA PRO A 183 -1.95 7.52 20.40
C PRO A 183 -3.11 8.00 21.26
N LYS A 184 -3.24 7.42 22.45
CA LYS A 184 -4.19 7.88 23.48
C LYS A 184 -3.47 8.74 24.49
N PHE A 185 -4.09 9.85 24.85
CA PHE A 185 -3.63 10.69 25.94
C PHE A 185 -4.05 10.08 27.26
N VAL A 186 -3.16 10.08 28.25
CA VAL A 186 -3.51 9.67 29.61
C VAL A 186 -4.40 10.76 30.19
N GLU A 187 -5.66 10.41 30.46
CA GLU A 187 -6.54 11.25 31.28
C GLU A 187 -5.98 11.24 32.71
N HIS A 188 -5.20 12.26 33.07
CA HIS A 188 -4.98 12.56 34.48
C HIS A 188 -6.28 13.14 35.03
N ASP A 189 -6.76 12.57 36.14
CA ASP A 189 -7.77 13.19 36.99
C ASP A 189 -7.48 14.69 37.13
N LEU A 190 -8.45 15.51 36.76
CA LEU A 190 -8.35 16.97 36.58
C LEU A 190 -8.04 17.78 37.86
N GLU A 191 -7.52 17.16 38.94
CA GLU A 191 -7.37 17.79 40.25
C GLU A 191 -5.99 18.39 40.52
N GLU A 192 -4.91 17.99 39.83
CA GLU A 192 -3.57 18.57 40.07
C GLU A 192 -3.07 19.46 38.92
N LYS A 193 -3.79 20.56 38.66
CA LYS A 193 -3.21 21.72 37.95
C LYS A 193 -2.20 22.45 38.85
N LYS A 194 -1.05 21.82 39.11
CA LYS A 194 0.11 22.51 39.71
C LYS A 194 0.95 23.16 38.61
N THR A 195 0.85 24.48 38.54
CA THR A 195 1.81 25.44 37.95
C THR A 195 2.26 25.16 36.51
N LYS A 196 1.46 25.66 35.55
CA LYS A 196 1.85 25.78 34.13
C LYS A 196 3.08 26.68 34.00
N ARG A 197 4.25 26.08 33.73
CA ARG A 197 5.40 26.79 33.15
C ARG A 197 5.19 26.91 31.65
N PHE A 198 5.35 28.11 31.11
CA PHE A 198 5.30 28.39 29.68
C PHE A 198 6.35 27.53 28.96
N GLY A 199 5.93 26.71 27.98
CA GLY A 199 6.83 25.96 27.10
C GLY A 199 6.94 24.44 27.32
N ASN A 200 6.16 23.83 28.23
CA ASN A 200 6.20 22.38 28.46
C ASN A 200 4.78 21.80 28.59
N ASP A 201 3.96 21.97 27.53
CA ASP A 201 2.67 21.29 27.41
C ASP A 201 2.89 19.84 26.92
N TYR A 202 3.52 19.01 27.74
CA TYR A 202 3.58 17.56 27.49
C TYR A 202 2.36 16.90 28.13
N THR A 203 1.31 16.70 27.35
CA THR A 203 0.27 15.73 27.72
C THR A 203 0.89 14.34 27.66
N PRO A 204 0.96 13.59 28.78
CA PRO A 204 1.58 12.27 28.77
C PRO A 204 0.78 11.32 27.86
N LEU A 205 1.47 10.71 26.91
CA LEU A 205 0.92 9.65 26.06
C LEU A 205 1.01 8.30 26.78
N ASP A 206 0.05 7.41 26.54
CA ASP A 206 0.17 6.04 27.00
C ASP A 206 1.29 5.31 26.24
N THR A 207 2.32 4.88 26.98
CA THR A 207 3.48 4.14 26.45
C THR A 207 3.36 2.64 26.67
N SER A 208 2.26 2.15 27.26
CA SER A 208 2.04 0.72 27.47
C SER A 208 2.05 -0.09 26.16
N PRO A 209 1.44 0.36 25.04
CA PRO A 209 1.35 -0.47 23.85
C PRO A 209 2.70 -0.73 23.19
N ILE A 210 3.56 0.30 23.14
CA ILE A 210 4.89 0.19 22.53
C ILE A 210 5.85 -0.68 23.36
N LYS A 211 5.72 -0.65 24.70
CA LYS A 211 6.49 -1.55 25.59
C LYS A 211 6.08 -3.01 25.43
N THR A 212 4.79 -3.25 25.23
CA THR A 212 4.25 -4.58 24.94
C THR A 212 4.75 -5.07 23.58
N LEU A 213 4.65 -4.23 22.54
CA LEU A 213 5.18 -4.51 21.20
C LEU A 213 6.67 -4.88 21.25
N ASP A 214 7.51 -4.07 21.91
CA ASP A 214 8.94 -4.33 22.06
C ASP A 214 9.23 -5.66 22.79
N SER A 215 8.33 -6.12 23.65
CA SER A 215 8.49 -7.42 24.33
C SER A 215 8.23 -8.59 23.37
N TYR A 216 7.21 -8.47 22.51
CA TYR A 216 6.92 -9.46 21.47
C TYR A 216 7.98 -9.51 20.38
N LEU A 217 8.40 -8.33 19.90
CA LEU A 217 9.47 -8.22 18.91
C LEU A 217 10.77 -8.83 19.45
N LYS A 218 11.11 -8.59 20.73
CA LYS A 218 12.27 -9.20 21.38
C LYS A 218 12.17 -10.74 21.42
N GLN A 219 10.97 -11.30 21.63
CA GLN A 219 10.78 -12.76 21.64
C GLN A 219 11.13 -13.34 20.26
N LEU A 220 10.49 -12.84 19.21
CA LEU A 220 10.72 -13.29 17.83
C LEU A 220 12.15 -13.04 17.35
N SER A 221 12.74 -11.91 17.73
CA SER A 221 14.11 -11.56 17.34
C SER A 221 15.15 -12.55 17.91
N THR A 222 14.80 -13.36 18.91
CA THR A 222 15.71 -14.39 19.41
C THR A 222 15.82 -15.62 18.52
N SER A 223 14.83 -15.88 17.67
CA SER A 223 14.71 -17.09 16.85
C SER A 223 14.71 -16.83 15.35
N MET A 224 14.25 -15.66 14.89
CA MET A 224 14.12 -15.33 13.46
C MET A 224 14.38 -13.86 13.13
N SER A 225 14.49 -13.54 11.84
CA SER A 225 14.59 -12.15 11.37
C SER A 225 13.23 -11.45 11.45
N VAL A 226 13.19 -10.25 12.03
CA VAL A 226 11.98 -9.47 12.25
C VAL A 226 12.14 -8.10 11.59
N ASP A 227 11.30 -7.82 10.59
CA ASP A 227 11.26 -6.51 9.94
C ASP A 227 9.96 -5.79 10.32
N ILE A 228 10.06 -4.57 10.87
CA ILE A 228 8.91 -3.72 11.19
C ILE A 228 8.84 -2.53 10.23
N MET A 229 7.76 -2.50 9.44
CA MET A 229 7.40 -1.37 8.58
C MET A 229 6.44 -0.44 9.33
N PRO A 230 6.56 0.89 9.17
CA PRO A 230 5.60 1.83 9.74
C PRO A 230 4.33 1.94 8.89
N GLY A 231 3.18 2.05 9.55
CA GLY A 231 1.91 2.47 8.96
C GLY A 231 1.51 3.90 9.35
N ILE A 232 0.25 4.26 9.09
CA ILE A 232 -0.27 5.62 9.32
C ILE A 232 -0.37 5.98 10.81
N ASN A 233 -0.57 4.99 11.68
CA ASN A 233 -0.73 5.19 13.12
C ASN A 233 0.59 5.05 13.92
N ASP A 234 1.66 4.56 13.28
CA ASP A 234 2.94 4.30 13.94
C ASP A 234 3.75 5.62 14.09
N PRO A 235 4.67 5.71 15.09
CA PRO A 235 5.39 6.94 15.43
C PRO A 235 6.51 7.26 14.44
N THR A 236 6.14 7.69 13.23
CA THR A 236 7.05 8.19 12.18
C THR A 236 6.40 9.31 11.37
N THR A 237 7.00 9.69 10.25
CA THR A 237 6.47 10.66 9.29
C THR A 237 5.13 10.20 8.70
N THR A 238 4.18 11.12 8.53
CA THR A 238 2.88 10.83 7.90
C THR A 238 2.97 10.75 6.38
N THR A 239 3.92 11.47 5.76
CA THR A 239 4.12 11.49 4.31
C THR A 239 4.85 10.24 3.84
N LEU A 240 4.50 9.75 2.64
CA LEU A 240 5.28 8.72 1.97
C LEU A 240 6.53 9.31 1.29
N PRO A 241 7.63 8.54 1.18
CA PRO A 241 7.94 7.31 1.92
C PRO A 241 8.09 7.59 3.42
N GLN A 242 7.48 6.77 4.25
CA GLN A 242 7.62 6.84 5.70
C GLN A 242 8.98 6.30 6.11
N GLN A 243 9.68 7.08 6.96
CA GLN A 243 10.99 6.70 7.49
C GLN A 243 10.86 5.57 8.52
N PRO A 244 11.92 4.77 8.74
CA PRO A 244 11.89 3.72 9.75
C PRO A 244 11.54 4.25 11.14
N ILE A 245 10.82 3.45 11.92
CA ILE A 245 10.53 3.76 13.32
C ILE A 245 11.85 3.86 14.09
N ASN A 246 12.00 4.87 14.93
CA ASN A 246 13.23 5.07 15.69
C ASN A 246 13.51 3.87 16.62
N THR A 247 14.69 3.26 16.48
CA THR A 247 15.09 2.07 17.26
C THR A 247 15.16 2.31 18.77
N GLY A 248 15.30 3.58 19.22
CA GLY A 248 15.24 3.95 20.63
C GLY A 248 13.89 3.71 21.29
N LEU A 249 12.84 3.46 20.51
CA LEU A 249 11.53 3.02 21.00
C LEU A 249 11.48 1.52 21.32
N PHE A 250 12.49 0.75 20.89
CA PHE A 250 12.58 -0.70 21.05
C PHE A 250 13.84 -1.12 21.82
N PRO A 251 14.02 -0.70 23.09
CA PRO A 251 15.23 -1.00 23.85
C PRO A 251 15.48 -2.49 24.09
N LYS A 252 14.44 -3.34 24.07
CA LYS A 252 14.61 -4.80 24.23
C LYS A 252 14.95 -5.50 22.92
N SER A 253 14.41 -5.04 21.80
CA SER A 253 14.59 -5.68 20.48
C SER A 253 15.81 -5.15 19.73
N SER A 254 16.13 -3.85 19.84
CA SER A 254 17.27 -3.22 19.16
C SER A 254 18.66 -3.82 19.40
N PRO A 255 18.95 -4.52 20.51
CA PRO A 255 20.23 -5.23 20.65
C PRO A 255 20.41 -6.44 19.74
N TYR A 256 19.34 -6.97 19.13
CA TYR A 256 19.38 -8.15 18.27
C TYR A 256 19.61 -7.75 16.81
N GLU A 257 20.61 -8.34 16.14
CA GLU A 257 20.91 -8.09 14.71
C GLU A 257 19.79 -8.55 13.76
N THR A 258 18.95 -9.45 14.24
CA THR A 258 17.76 -9.97 13.55
C THR A 258 16.59 -9.00 13.57
N PHE A 259 16.62 -7.94 14.38
CA PHE A 259 15.56 -6.94 14.45
C PHE A 259 15.87 -5.72 13.56
N ASN A 260 14.99 -5.46 12.59
CA ASN A 260 15.14 -4.36 11.64
C ASN A 260 13.91 -3.45 11.63
N THR A 261 14.14 -2.15 11.83
CA THR A 261 13.15 -1.11 11.49
C THR A 261 13.38 -0.67 10.05
N VAL A 262 12.36 -0.74 9.20
CA VAL A 262 12.48 -0.47 7.75
C VAL A 262 11.51 0.63 7.29
N THR A 263 11.62 1.08 6.04
CA THR A 263 10.76 2.13 5.47
C THR A 263 9.38 1.60 5.07
N ASN A 264 8.45 2.50 4.76
CA ASN A 264 7.25 2.18 3.97
C ASN A 264 7.19 3.15 2.77
N PRO A 265 7.23 2.68 1.51
CA PRO A 265 7.34 1.29 1.06
C PRO A 265 8.65 0.59 1.46
N TYR A 266 8.65 -0.74 1.41
CA TYR A 266 9.83 -1.57 1.72
C TYR A 266 10.14 -2.50 0.54
N MET A 267 11.40 -2.55 0.14
CA MET A 267 11.91 -3.49 -0.86
C MET A 267 13.10 -4.25 -0.30
N PHE A 268 13.10 -5.57 -0.47
CA PHE A 268 14.20 -6.44 -0.07
C PHE A 268 14.28 -7.68 -0.96
N GLU A 269 15.37 -8.43 -0.86
CA GLU A 269 15.57 -9.68 -1.58
C GLU A 269 15.93 -10.78 -0.58
N LEU A 270 15.34 -11.97 -0.77
CA LEU A 270 15.63 -13.17 0.01
C LEU A 270 15.91 -14.32 -0.96
N GLU A 271 17.16 -14.79 -1.00
CA GLU A 271 17.61 -15.88 -1.88
C GLU A 271 17.17 -15.72 -3.36
N GLY A 272 17.31 -14.51 -3.93
CA GLY A 272 16.91 -14.21 -5.30
C GLY A 272 15.43 -13.88 -5.49
N VAL A 273 14.60 -13.98 -4.44
CA VAL A 273 13.19 -13.60 -4.46
C VAL A 273 13.07 -12.14 -4.02
N SER A 274 12.68 -11.27 -4.94
CA SER A 274 12.45 -9.85 -4.67
C SER A 274 11.05 -9.59 -4.11
N PHE A 275 11.01 -8.83 -3.03
CA PHE A 275 9.81 -8.41 -2.32
C PHE A 275 9.62 -6.91 -2.43
N LEU A 276 8.36 -6.51 -2.60
CA LEU A 276 7.88 -5.15 -2.46
C LEU A 276 6.68 -5.15 -1.52
N GLY A 277 6.74 -4.29 -0.52
CA GLY A 277 5.71 -4.16 0.51
C GLY A 277 5.26 -2.74 0.68
N THR A 278 3.95 -2.54 0.90
CA THR A 278 3.41 -1.29 1.45
C THR A 278 2.55 -1.57 2.67
N SER A 279 2.33 -0.56 3.51
CA SER A 279 1.38 -0.64 4.63
C SER A 279 -0.08 -0.37 4.25
N GLY A 280 -0.41 -0.36 2.95
CA GLY A 280 -1.79 -0.30 2.47
C GLY A 280 -2.31 1.07 2.03
N GLN A 281 -1.67 2.16 2.45
CA GLN A 281 -2.21 3.51 2.22
C GLN A 281 -2.36 3.85 0.73
N ASN A 282 -1.44 3.37 -0.11
CA ASN A 282 -1.49 3.58 -1.56
C ASN A 282 -2.72 2.93 -2.20
N ILE A 283 -3.03 1.69 -1.83
CA ILE A 283 -4.19 0.96 -2.37
C ILE A 283 -5.50 1.53 -1.80
N ASP A 284 -5.52 1.92 -0.52
CA ASP A 284 -6.68 2.59 0.08
C ASP A 284 -7.00 3.91 -0.62
N ASP A 285 -5.98 4.69 -0.96
CA ASP A 285 -6.16 5.98 -1.62
C ASP A 285 -6.63 5.82 -3.07
N ILE A 286 -6.02 4.92 -3.84
CA ILE A 286 -6.50 4.58 -5.20
C ILE A 286 -7.93 4.02 -5.14
N PHE A 287 -8.26 3.21 -4.13
CA PHE A 287 -9.61 2.73 -3.92
C PHE A 287 -10.55 3.92 -3.75
N ARG A 288 -10.25 4.92 -2.91
CA ARG A 288 -11.11 6.10 -2.76
C ARG A 288 -11.24 6.90 -4.05
N CYS A 289 -10.18 7.00 -4.84
CA CYS A 289 -10.11 7.81 -6.06
C CYS A 289 -10.55 7.08 -7.33
N SER A 290 -11.11 5.88 -7.24
CA SER A 290 -11.51 5.09 -8.41
C SER A 290 -12.82 4.33 -8.21
N ASN A 291 -13.46 3.97 -9.32
CA ASN A 291 -14.63 3.10 -9.33
C ASN A 291 -14.26 1.59 -9.17
N MET A 292 -12.99 1.26 -8.91
CA MET A 292 -12.56 -0.12 -8.66
C MET A 292 -13.08 -0.62 -7.31
N ILE A 293 -13.64 -1.83 -7.30
CA ILE A 293 -14.14 -2.49 -6.08
C ILE A 293 -13.13 -3.55 -5.62
N ASP A 294 -12.58 -4.31 -6.55
CA ASP A 294 -11.57 -5.34 -6.27
C ASP A 294 -10.21 -4.68 -5.97
N ARG A 295 -9.71 -4.88 -4.75
CA ARG A 295 -8.41 -4.37 -4.30
C ARG A 295 -7.24 -5.11 -4.95
N LEU A 296 -7.41 -6.38 -5.34
CA LEU A 296 -6.41 -7.10 -6.13
C LEU A 296 -6.28 -6.44 -7.50
N GLU A 297 -7.39 -6.12 -8.17
CA GLU A 297 -7.37 -5.38 -9.45
C GLU A 297 -6.59 -4.05 -9.34
N ILE A 298 -6.75 -3.31 -8.24
CA ILE A 298 -5.98 -2.09 -8.00
C ILE A 298 -4.48 -2.39 -7.93
N CYS A 299 -4.08 -3.44 -7.22
CA CYS A 299 -2.67 -3.85 -7.13
C CYS A 299 -2.12 -4.25 -8.51
N GLU A 300 -2.88 -4.99 -9.31
CA GLU A 300 -2.49 -5.32 -10.69
C GLU A 300 -2.30 -4.05 -11.53
N LYS A 301 -3.22 -3.09 -11.40
CA LYS A 301 -3.13 -1.80 -12.09
C LYS A 301 -1.89 -1.03 -11.66
N THR A 302 -1.49 -1.03 -10.39
CA THR A 302 -0.21 -0.39 -9.98
C THR A 302 1.02 -1.04 -10.61
N LEU A 303 1.00 -2.37 -10.81
CA LEU A 303 2.08 -3.08 -11.52
C LEU A 303 2.05 -2.80 -13.02
N LEU A 304 0.86 -2.67 -13.61
CA LEU A 304 0.66 -2.33 -15.03
C LEU A 304 1.12 -0.90 -15.33
N TRP A 305 0.78 0.06 -14.46
CA TRP A 305 1.18 1.45 -14.57
C TRP A 305 2.68 1.65 -14.30
N GLY A 306 3.34 0.67 -13.69
CA GLY A 306 4.74 0.79 -13.27
C GLY A 306 4.92 1.83 -12.17
N HIS A 307 3.89 2.06 -11.35
CA HIS A 307 3.88 3.09 -10.32
C HIS A 307 3.05 2.65 -9.12
N ILE A 308 3.66 2.56 -7.93
CA ILE A 308 2.99 2.00 -6.75
C ILE A 308 2.03 2.97 -6.07
N CYS A 309 2.21 4.27 -6.30
CA CYS A 309 1.47 5.33 -5.64
C CYS A 309 1.15 6.53 -6.58
N PRO A 310 0.48 6.30 -7.73
CA PRO A 310 0.29 7.35 -8.75
C PRO A 310 -0.51 8.55 -8.22
N THR A 311 -1.40 8.34 -7.24
CA THR A 311 -2.23 9.40 -6.67
C THR A 311 -1.48 10.35 -5.73
N ALA A 312 -0.19 10.10 -5.46
CA ALA A 312 0.66 11.03 -4.76
C ALA A 312 1.31 12.04 -5.72
N PRO A 313 1.43 13.34 -5.35
CA PRO A 313 1.07 13.95 -4.07
C PRO A 313 -0.40 14.39 -3.94
N ASP A 314 -1.23 14.21 -4.98
CA ASP A 314 -2.53 14.90 -5.11
C ASP A 314 -3.53 14.55 -4.00
N THR A 315 -3.76 13.26 -3.74
CA THR A 315 -4.67 12.78 -2.67
C THR A 315 -3.91 12.07 -1.55
N LEU A 316 -2.83 11.37 -1.87
CA LEU A 316 -1.93 10.79 -0.87
C LEU A 316 -0.67 11.64 -0.71
N TRP A 317 -0.42 12.11 0.51
CA TRP A 317 0.70 13.01 0.76
C TRP A 317 2.06 12.30 0.65
N CYS A 318 2.94 12.85 -0.16
CA CYS A 318 4.32 12.41 -0.26
C CYS A 318 5.32 13.57 -0.10
N TYR A 319 6.57 13.22 0.16
CA TYR A 319 7.67 14.16 0.15
C TYR A 319 7.89 14.68 -1.29
N PRO A 320 8.08 16.00 -1.51
CA PRO A 320 8.26 16.58 -2.83
C PRO A 320 9.68 16.30 -3.36
N PHE A 321 9.87 15.14 -3.98
CA PHE A 321 11.10 14.79 -4.67
C PHE A 321 11.34 15.71 -5.87
N LYS A 322 12.62 15.99 -6.17
CA LYS A 322 13.01 16.89 -7.27
C LYS A 322 13.42 16.15 -8.53
N ASP A 323 14.21 15.09 -8.36
CA ASP A 323 14.97 14.49 -9.47
C ASP A 323 14.50 13.06 -9.81
N ASP A 324 14.14 12.26 -8.81
CA ASP A 324 13.74 10.85 -8.98
C ASP A 324 12.51 10.55 -8.11
N ASP A 325 11.52 9.89 -8.70
CA ASP A 325 10.33 9.44 -7.99
C ASP A 325 10.55 8.00 -7.50
N PRO A 326 10.63 7.76 -6.17
CA PRO A 326 10.90 6.43 -5.63
C PRO A 326 9.72 5.45 -5.81
N PHE A 327 8.55 5.91 -6.25
CA PHE A 327 7.38 5.07 -6.46
C PHE A 327 7.31 4.46 -7.87
N ILE A 328 8.21 4.85 -8.77
CA ILE A 328 8.31 4.26 -10.10
C ILE A 328 8.98 2.88 -10.02
N LEU A 329 8.29 1.87 -10.53
CA LEU A 329 8.82 0.53 -10.65
C LEU A 329 9.75 0.43 -11.85
N LYS A 330 10.96 -0.09 -11.63
CA LYS A 330 11.91 -0.40 -12.71
C LYS A 330 11.76 -1.85 -13.20
N GLN A 331 11.44 -2.74 -12.28
CA GLN A 331 11.24 -4.18 -12.47
C GLN A 331 10.05 -4.62 -11.62
N LYS A 332 9.29 -5.61 -12.07
CA LYS A 332 8.22 -6.19 -11.24
C LYS A 332 8.84 -7.01 -10.09
N PRO A 333 8.33 -6.94 -8.86
CA PRO A 333 8.79 -7.81 -7.78
C PRO A 333 8.22 -9.24 -7.94
N HIS A 334 8.88 -10.26 -7.39
CA HIS A 334 8.29 -11.61 -7.35
C HIS A 334 7.09 -11.64 -6.40
N VAL A 335 7.16 -10.84 -5.33
CA VAL A 335 6.12 -10.74 -4.30
C VAL A 335 5.75 -9.27 -4.11
N TYR A 336 4.48 -8.95 -4.27
CA TYR A 336 3.93 -7.64 -3.95
C TYR A 336 2.89 -7.80 -2.83
N PHE A 337 3.23 -7.41 -1.61
CA PHE A 337 2.32 -7.48 -0.47
C PHE A 337 1.84 -6.10 -0.04
N VAL A 338 0.59 -6.05 0.40
CA VAL A 338 -0.09 -4.82 0.82
C VAL A 338 -0.72 -5.07 2.18
N GLY A 339 -0.25 -4.35 3.19
CA GLY A 339 -0.75 -4.43 4.56
C GLY A 339 -2.12 -3.79 4.76
N ASN A 340 -2.71 -4.04 5.93
CA ASN A 340 -3.91 -3.38 6.44
C ASN A 340 -5.13 -3.50 5.54
N GLN A 341 -5.27 -4.62 4.83
CA GLN A 341 -6.42 -4.86 3.96
C GLN A 341 -7.61 -5.44 4.77
N PRO A 342 -8.86 -5.34 4.28
CA PRO A 342 -10.03 -5.84 5.01
C PRO A 342 -10.06 -7.37 5.14
N SER A 343 -9.52 -8.09 4.17
CA SER A 343 -9.53 -9.55 4.08
C SER A 343 -8.27 -10.06 3.40
N PHE A 344 -7.92 -11.32 3.66
CA PHE A 344 -6.85 -12.00 2.95
C PHE A 344 -7.32 -12.35 1.54
N GLU A 345 -6.56 -11.88 0.54
CA GLU A 345 -6.75 -12.27 -0.85
C GLU A 345 -5.39 -12.35 -1.55
N THR A 346 -5.28 -13.21 -2.56
CA THR A 346 -4.04 -13.36 -3.31
C THR A 346 -4.29 -13.76 -4.76
N ARG A 347 -3.39 -13.34 -5.64
CA ARG A 347 -3.42 -13.67 -7.06
C ARG A 347 -2.01 -13.71 -7.63
N VAL A 348 -1.77 -14.59 -8.61
CA VAL A 348 -0.56 -14.53 -9.44
C VAL A 348 -0.89 -13.77 -10.70
N VAL A 349 -0.09 -12.76 -11.01
CA VAL A 349 -0.13 -12.06 -12.28
C VAL A 349 1.07 -12.48 -13.10
N GLU A 350 0.83 -12.92 -14.32
CA GLU A 350 1.85 -13.24 -15.31
C GLU A 350 1.77 -12.23 -16.45
N ASP A 351 2.93 -11.77 -16.92
CA ASP A 351 2.97 -10.91 -18.09
C ASP A 351 3.41 -11.65 -19.36
N GLU A 352 3.34 -10.95 -20.49
CA GLU A 352 3.70 -11.49 -21.80
C GLU A 352 5.17 -11.95 -21.88
N LEU A 353 6.04 -11.46 -20.97
CA LEU A 353 7.45 -11.84 -20.87
C LEU A 353 7.65 -13.05 -19.94
N GLY A 354 6.60 -13.59 -19.35
CA GLY A 354 6.63 -14.73 -18.42
C GLY A 354 7.05 -14.37 -16.99
N SER A 355 7.14 -13.08 -16.65
CA SER A 355 7.41 -12.65 -15.27
C SER A 355 6.18 -12.89 -14.40
N LYS A 356 6.38 -13.46 -13.21
CA LYS A 356 5.29 -13.87 -12.30
C LYS A 356 5.39 -13.12 -10.99
N THR A 357 4.36 -12.34 -10.70
CA THR A 357 4.23 -11.59 -9.43
C THR A 357 3.10 -12.17 -8.60
N ARG A 358 3.40 -12.62 -7.38
CA ARG A 358 2.42 -12.98 -6.37
C ARG A 358 1.97 -11.72 -5.63
N ILE A 359 0.71 -11.33 -5.82
CA ILE A 359 0.07 -10.24 -5.07
C ILE A 359 -0.57 -10.82 -3.82
N ILE A 360 -0.38 -10.16 -2.67
CA ILE A 360 -0.91 -10.60 -1.36
C ILE A 360 -1.54 -9.41 -0.65
N LEU A 361 -2.85 -9.44 -0.45
CA LEU A 361 -3.54 -8.53 0.46
C LEU A 361 -3.46 -9.14 1.86
N VAL A 362 -2.65 -8.53 2.73
CA VAL A 362 -2.45 -8.97 4.11
C VAL A 362 -3.51 -8.29 4.98
N PRO A 363 -4.40 -9.06 5.63
CA PRO A 363 -5.47 -8.46 6.39
C PRO A 363 -4.98 -7.80 7.67
N SER A 364 -5.78 -6.88 8.22
CA SER A 364 -5.60 -6.37 9.57
C SER A 364 -5.78 -7.50 10.59
N PHE A 365 -4.72 -7.83 11.33
CA PHE A 365 -4.77 -8.87 12.37
C PHE A 365 -5.71 -8.48 13.51
N ASP A 366 -5.81 -7.19 13.88
CA ASP A 366 -6.73 -6.76 14.92
C ASP A 366 -8.20 -7.03 14.54
N GLU A 367 -8.55 -6.99 13.27
CA GLU A 367 -9.93 -7.24 12.81
C GLU A 367 -10.18 -8.71 12.52
N THR A 368 -9.26 -9.36 11.82
CA THR A 368 -9.49 -10.71 11.25
C THR A 368 -8.80 -11.83 12.01
N LYS A 369 -7.87 -11.50 12.92
CA LYS A 369 -7.00 -12.46 13.62
C LYS A 369 -6.27 -13.41 12.66
N THR A 370 -6.03 -12.94 11.44
CA THR A 370 -5.45 -13.71 10.35
C THR A 370 -4.09 -13.14 9.96
N PHE A 371 -3.12 -14.02 9.71
CA PHE A 371 -1.81 -13.69 9.15
C PHE A 371 -1.48 -14.62 7.98
N VAL A 372 -0.46 -14.28 7.20
CA VAL A 372 -0.13 -14.98 5.97
C VAL A 372 1.27 -15.57 6.05
N LEU A 373 1.42 -16.82 5.62
CA LEU A 373 2.70 -17.47 5.35
C LEU A 373 2.90 -17.59 3.84
N LEU A 374 4.08 -17.22 3.36
CA LEU A 374 4.48 -17.31 1.96
C LEU A 374 5.68 -18.23 1.83
N ASN A 375 5.58 -19.21 0.94
CA ASN A 375 6.71 -20.01 0.50
C ASN A 375 7.50 -19.29 -0.60
N CYS A 376 8.79 -19.05 -0.39
CA CYS A 376 9.62 -18.28 -1.31
C CYS A 376 9.99 -19.05 -2.59
N ASN A 377 10.03 -20.38 -2.52
CA ASN A 377 10.33 -21.22 -3.68
C ASN A 377 9.12 -21.37 -4.62
N THR A 378 7.93 -21.64 -4.07
CA THR A 378 6.71 -21.90 -4.86
C THR A 378 5.82 -20.68 -5.07
N LEU A 379 6.04 -19.61 -4.30
CA LEU A 379 5.13 -18.47 -4.17
C LEU A 379 3.71 -18.85 -3.72
N GLU A 380 3.55 -20.00 -3.05
CA GLU A 380 2.30 -20.41 -2.44
C GLU A 380 2.05 -19.63 -1.14
N CYS A 381 0.82 -19.17 -0.94
CA CYS A 381 0.40 -18.47 0.26
C CYS A 381 -0.56 -19.33 1.08
N LYS A 382 -0.36 -19.40 2.39
CA LYS A 382 -1.30 -19.97 3.35
C LYS A 382 -1.74 -18.86 4.31
N SER A 383 -3.04 -18.73 4.55
CA SER A 383 -3.57 -17.87 5.61
C SER A 383 -3.85 -18.71 6.86
N ILE A 384 -3.47 -18.20 8.03
CA ILE A 384 -3.75 -18.82 9.32
C ILE A 384 -4.59 -17.86 10.14
N THR A 385 -5.73 -18.34 10.63
CA THR A 385 -6.69 -17.55 11.42
C THR A 385 -6.80 -18.12 12.82
N ILE A 386 -6.68 -17.25 13.83
CA ILE A 386 -6.79 -17.62 15.25
C ILE A 386 -8.23 -17.38 15.72
N LEU A 387 -8.99 -18.46 15.84
CA LEU A 387 -10.39 -18.47 16.25
C LEU A 387 -10.54 -18.70 17.76
N ASP A 388 -11.68 -18.30 18.31
CA ASP A 388 -12.09 -18.71 19.66
C ASP A 388 -12.91 -20.02 19.57
N GLU A 389 -12.81 -20.90 20.58
CA GLU A 389 -13.53 -22.20 20.67
C GLU A 389 -15.05 -22.12 20.44
N ILE A 390 -15.65 -20.93 20.52
CA ILE A 390 -17.11 -20.72 20.42
C ILE A 390 -17.58 -20.59 18.96
N GLU A 391 -16.71 -20.17 18.02
CA GLU A 391 -17.10 -19.93 16.62
C GLU A 391 -17.11 -21.20 15.77
N GLU A 392 -16.37 -22.24 16.15
CA GLU A 392 -16.28 -23.52 15.41
C GLU A 392 -17.63 -24.28 15.35
N LYS A 393 -18.60 -23.92 16.20
CA LYS A 393 -19.95 -24.51 16.23
C LYS A 393 -20.96 -23.84 15.29
N ILE A 394 -20.61 -22.73 14.66
CA ILE A 394 -21.51 -22.02 13.73
C ILE A 394 -21.19 -22.38 12.26
N GLU A 395 -19.98 -22.89 11.97
CA GLU A 395 -19.54 -23.30 10.63
C GLU A 395 -19.55 -24.82 10.37
N ARG A 396 -20.00 -25.64 11.33
CA ARG A 396 -20.33 -27.07 11.12
C ARG A 396 -21.83 -27.28 11.19
#